data_AF-A0A382YZN7-F1
#
_entry.id   AF-A0A382YZN7-F1
#
_cell.length_a   1.000
_cell.length_b   1.000
_cell.length_c   1.000
_cell.angle_alpha   90.00
_cell.angle_beta   90.00
_cell.angle_gamma   90.00
#
_symmetry.space_group_name_H-M   'P 1'
#
loop_
_entity.id
_entity.type
_entity.pdbx_description
1 polymer ?
#
loop_
_entity_poly.entity_id
_entity_poly.type
_entity_poly.pdbx_seq_one_letter_code
_entity_poly.pdbx_strand_id
1 'polypeptide(L)'
;MTGRGQECSMTQRNNLILGGTLFFAFLLLTPLGIFNNWIPPDIHKGYYSVTTIDGGDDTGYYAFLRSVFFDGDLDFFNELHYAHSEKFMPTGYVFNNWQMGQALLFLPFFIVGHLLALLYQELGYPVLVGGYSAPYYIATAVASVTFLFAGLILVFKTLHSFVDKRFAMLVTLSIWLASPLIYFSFIRQRMAHTTEFFLAAVLIFAWVHFRSSRDPVRHAVLGALLGFLCMTRVVNIAFF
;
A
#
# COMPACT_ATOMS: atom_id res chain seq x y z
N MET A 1 -29.58 -0.17 -33.20
CA MET A 1 -29.24 -0.56 -31.80
C MET A 1 -27.72 -0.68 -31.53
N THR A 2 -26.85 -0.29 -32.47
CA THR A 2 -25.38 -0.44 -32.38
C THR A 2 -24.63 0.73 -31.71
N GLY A 3 -25.25 1.92 -31.57
CA GLY A 3 -24.57 3.11 -31.03
C GLY A 3 -24.30 3.09 -29.53
N ARG A 4 -25.26 2.65 -28.70
CA ARG A 4 -25.12 2.67 -27.22
C ARG A 4 -24.02 1.75 -26.70
N GLY A 5 -23.82 0.59 -27.33
CA GLY A 5 -22.77 -0.37 -26.93
C GLY A 5 -21.36 0.13 -27.24
N GLN A 6 -21.19 0.81 -28.38
CA GLN A 6 -19.91 1.40 -28.78
C GLN A 6 -19.54 2.61 -27.90
N GLU A 7 -20.50 3.46 -27.57
CA GLU A 7 -20.30 4.65 -26.74
C GLU A 7 -19.96 4.28 -25.28
N CYS A 8 -20.60 3.24 -24.74
CA CYS A 8 -20.29 2.70 -23.42
C CYS A 8 -18.89 2.08 -23.36
N SER A 9 -18.52 1.29 -24.38
CA SER A 9 -17.18 0.69 -24.53
C SER A 9 -16.08 1.75 -24.66
N MET A 10 -16.30 2.78 -25.49
CA MET A 10 -15.38 3.92 -25.63
C MET A 10 -15.21 4.69 -24.32
N THR A 11 -16.30 4.93 -23.58
CA THR A 11 -16.24 5.63 -22.29
C THR A 11 -15.50 4.83 -21.23
N GLN A 12 -15.67 3.51 -21.19
CA GLN A 12 -14.97 2.62 -20.28
C GLN A 12 -13.47 2.56 -20.60
N ARG A 13 -13.12 2.45 -21.89
CA ARG A 13 -11.74 2.49 -22.37
C ARG A 13 -11.06 3.82 -22.03
N ASN A 14 -11.75 4.95 -22.21
CA ASN A 14 -11.21 6.27 -21.87
C ASN A 14 -10.98 6.44 -20.36
N ASN A 15 -11.87 5.91 -19.50
CA ASN A 15 -11.66 5.96 -18.05
C ASN A 15 -10.49 5.06 -17.62
N LEU A 16 -10.32 3.90 -18.26
CA LEU A 16 -9.18 3.01 -18.00
C LEU A 16 -7.85 3.66 -18.41
N ILE A 17 -7.82 4.29 -19.59
CA ILE A 17 -6.66 5.04 -20.06
C ILE A 17 -6.36 6.20 -19.12
N LEU A 18 -7.37 7.00 -18.72
CA LEU A 18 -7.18 8.11 -17.79
C LEU A 18 -6.66 7.64 -16.43
N GLY A 19 -7.26 6.59 -15.86
CA GLY A 19 -6.82 6.01 -14.58
C GLY A 19 -5.40 5.45 -14.66
N GLY A 20 -5.08 4.75 -15.76
CA GLY A 20 -3.73 4.25 -16.03
C GLY A 20 -2.72 5.40 -16.19
N THR A 21 -3.04 6.43 -16.97
CA THR A 21 -2.19 7.62 -17.14
C THR A 21 -1.97 8.33 -15.82
N LEU A 22 -3.00 8.50 -14.99
CA LEU A 22 -2.86 9.09 -13.66
C LEU A 22 -1.99 8.23 -12.74
N PHE A 23 -2.16 6.91 -12.77
CA PHE A 23 -1.33 5.98 -12.02
C PHE A 23 0.13 6.04 -12.46
N PHE A 24 0.42 5.95 -13.76
CA PHE A 24 1.78 6.03 -14.28
C PHE A 24 2.40 7.42 -14.11
N ALA A 25 1.64 8.50 -14.31
CA ALA A 25 2.10 9.85 -14.01
C ALA A 25 2.40 9.99 -12.51
N PHE A 26 1.57 9.42 -11.64
CA PHE A 26 1.81 9.43 -10.20
C PHE A 26 3.03 8.58 -9.82
N LEU A 27 3.26 7.43 -10.46
CA LEU A 27 4.49 6.66 -10.31
C LEU A 27 5.71 7.44 -10.81
N LEU A 28 5.59 8.19 -11.90
CA LEU A 28 6.67 9.06 -12.39
C LEU A 28 6.94 10.23 -11.43
N LEU A 29 5.91 10.72 -10.75
CA LEU A 29 6.02 11.72 -9.68
C LEU A 29 6.48 11.10 -8.35
N THR A 30 6.33 9.79 -8.15
CA THR A 30 6.96 9.13 -7.01
C THR A 30 8.45 9.29 -7.15
N PRO A 31 9.22 9.50 -6.06
CA PRO A 31 10.61 9.93 -6.16
C PRO A 31 11.51 8.94 -6.94
N LEU A 32 11.45 8.98 -8.26
CA LEU A 32 12.38 8.36 -9.20
C LEU A 32 13.54 9.31 -9.49
N GLY A 33 13.71 10.37 -8.69
CA GLY A 33 14.83 11.30 -8.82
C GLY A 33 14.77 12.24 -10.02
N ILE A 34 13.68 12.25 -10.80
CA ILE A 34 13.59 13.03 -12.05
C ILE A 34 12.94 14.42 -11.83
N PHE A 35 12.06 14.58 -10.84
CA PHE A 35 11.28 15.82 -10.64
C PHE A 35 11.64 16.64 -9.40
N ASN A 36 12.58 16.20 -8.58
CA ASN A 36 13.12 17.01 -7.49
C ASN A 36 14.62 17.21 -7.69
N ASN A 37 15.05 18.47 -7.77
CA ASN A 37 16.44 18.80 -7.48
C ASN A 37 16.81 18.17 -6.14
N TRP A 38 18.00 17.58 -6.08
CA TRP A 38 18.63 17.15 -4.83
C TRP A 38 18.43 18.22 -3.76
N ILE A 39 17.66 17.89 -2.73
CA ILE A 39 17.56 18.72 -1.54
C ILE A 39 18.89 18.51 -0.82
N PRO A 40 19.70 19.57 -0.63
CA PRO A 40 20.97 19.44 0.09
C PRO A 40 20.73 18.72 1.42
N PRO A 41 21.60 17.77 1.81
CA PRO A 41 21.45 16.96 3.01
C PRO A 41 21.37 17.79 4.30
N ASP A 42 21.54 19.10 4.22
CA ASP A 42 21.56 20.05 5.31
C ASP A 42 20.19 20.69 5.59
N ILE A 43 19.17 20.53 4.72
CA ILE A 43 17.86 21.20 4.88
C ILE A 43 16.73 20.23 5.28
N HIS A 44 16.74 18.98 4.83
CA HIS A 44 15.80 17.93 5.30
C HIS A 44 16.47 16.55 5.30
N LYS A 45 17.18 16.22 6.39
CA LYS A 45 17.74 14.87 6.59
C LYS A 45 16.61 13.86 6.83
N GLY A 46 16.39 12.94 5.89
CA GLY A 46 15.90 11.59 6.20
C GLY A 46 14.39 11.34 6.24
N TYR A 47 13.61 11.80 5.26
CA TYR A 47 12.17 11.44 5.19
C TYR A 47 11.69 10.94 3.81
N TYR A 48 12.59 10.69 2.86
CA TYR A 48 12.21 10.16 1.55
C TYR A 48 12.35 8.64 1.52
N SER A 49 11.26 7.96 1.89
CA SER A 49 11.20 6.52 2.09
C SER A 49 11.55 5.73 0.80
N VAL A 50 11.45 6.26 -0.43
CA VAL A 50 11.70 5.44 -1.65
C VAL A 50 13.06 4.72 -1.65
N THR A 51 14.11 5.31 -1.08
CA THR A 51 15.46 4.73 -1.08
C THR A 51 15.89 4.17 0.27
N THR A 52 15.13 4.39 1.34
CA THR A 52 15.46 3.96 2.71
C THR A 52 14.21 3.59 3.48
N ILE A 53 14.29 2.63 4.40
CA ILE A 53 13.19 2.36 5.34
C ILE A 53 13.37 3.27 6.55
N ASP A 54 12.42 4.18 6.77
CA ASP A 54 12.51 5.15 7.86
C ASP A 54 12.33 4.47 9.22
N GLY A 55 13.10 4.91 10.22
CA GLY A 55 12.99 4.40 11.57
C GLY A 55 11.59 4.56 12.18
N GLY A 56 11.24 3.62 13.07
CA GLY A 56 9.95 3.60 13.75
C GLY A 56 8.93 2.77 12.98
N ASP A 57 7.81 3.39 12.60
CA ASP A 57 6.67 2.67 12.03
C ASP A 57 6.98 1.88 10.75
N ASP A 58 7.69 2.45 9.76
CA ASP A 58 7.98 1.75 8.50
C ASP A 58 8.76 0.45 8.78
N THR A 59 9.77 0.51 9.66
CA THR A 59 10.56 -0.66 10.05
C THR A 59 9.72 -1.72 10.77
N GLY A 60 8.79 -1.31 11.64
CA GLY A 60 7.92 -2.23 12.37
C GLY A 60 6.99 -3.03 11.46
N TYR A 61 6.32 -2.36 10.52
CA TYR A 61 5.47 -3.04 9.53
C TYR A 61 6.29 -3.90 8.56
N TYR A 62 7.48 -3.44 8.15
CA TYR A 62 8.32 -4.13 7.20
C TYR A 62 8.96 -5.41 7.77
N ALA A 63 9.27 -5.41 9.06
CA ALA A 63 9.86 -6.56 9.76
C ALA A 63 9.04 -7.85 9.58
N PHE A 64 7.71 -7.76 9.66
CA PHE A 64 6.83 -8.91 9.41
C PHE A 64 6.99 -9.49 8.00
N LEU A 65 7.22 -8.63 7.01
CA LEU A 65 7.38 -9.05 5.63
C LEU A 65 8.73 -9.73 5.41
N ARG A 66 9.81 -9.15 5.95
CA ARG A 66 11.16 -9.67 5.76
C ARG A 66 11.42 -10.94 6.58
N SER A 67 11.13 -10.92 7.88
CA SER A 67 11.39 -12.05 8.79
C SER A 67 10.64 -13.31 8.34
N VAL A 68 9.35 -13.21 8.01
CA VAL A 68 8.60 -14.37 7.50
C VAL A 68 9.15 -14.86 6.15
N PHE A 69 9.57 -13.95 5.26
CA PHE A 69 10.02 -14.33 3.92
C PHE A 69 11.41 -14.96 3.91
N PHE A 70 12.36 -14.41 4.67
CA PHE A 70 13.75 -14.86 4.67
C PHE A 70 14.05 -15.86 5.77
N ASP A 71 13.53 -15.61 6.98
CA ASP A 71 13.89 -16.35 8.19
C ASP A 71 12.82 -17.41 8.52
N GLY A 72 11.58 -17.23 8.04
CA GLY A 72 10.49 -18.21 8.19
C GLY A 72 9.86 -18.21 9.58
N ASP A 73 10.08 -17.15 10.35
CA ASP A 73 9.61 -17.01 11.73
C ASP A 73 9.01 -15.60 11.98
N LEU A 74 8.69 -15.33 13.25
CA LEU A 74 8.29 -14.02 13.75
C LEU A 74 9.28 -13.55 14.82
N ASP A 75 10.56 -13.89 14.64
CA ASP A 75 11.65 -13.39 15.48
C ASP A 75 12.34 -12.22 14.76
N PHE A 76 12.18 -11.02 15.33
CA PHE A 76 12.71 -9.79 14.72
C PHE A 76 14.16 -9.50 15.12
N PHE A 77 14.89 -10.48 15.65
CA PHE A 77 16.31 -10.32 16.00
C PHE A 77 17.16 -9.82 14.82
N ASN A 78 16.90 -10.35 13.62
CA ASN A 78 17.61 -9.99 12.39
C ASN A 78 17.35 -8.53 11.98
N GLU A 79 16.21 -7.97 12.40
CA GLU A 79 15.77 -6.62 12.07
C GLU A 79 16.45 -5.55 12.92
N LEU A 80 17.10 -5.91 14.03
CA LEU A 80 17.86 -4.98 14.89
C LEU A 80 18.98 -4.25 14.13
N HIS A 81 19.54 -4.88 13.10
CA HIS A 81 20.58 -4.29 12.26
C HIS A 81 20.05 -3.16 11.36
N TYR A 82 18.72 -3.03 11.25
CA TYR A 82 18.06 -2.17 10.28
C TYR A 82 16.98 -1.27 10.90
N ALA A 83 16.46 -1.61 12.08
CA ALA A 83 15.36 -0.93 12.75
C ALA A 83 15.80 -0.20 14.03
N HIS A 84 15.33 1.03 14.21
CA HIS A 84 15.66 1.89 15.35
C HIS A 84 14.87 1.58 16.64
N SER A 85 14.30 0.38 16.77
CA SER A 85 13.52 -0.05 17.95
C SER A 85 14.05 -1.37 18.50
N GLU A 86 15.03 -1.24 19.40
CA GLU A 86 15.89 -2.34 19.88
C GLU A 86 15.44 -2.93 21.24
N LYS A 87 14.18 -2.76 21.63
CA LYS A 87 13.76 -3.18 22.96
C LYS A 87 13.53 -4.69 23.01
N PHE A 88 14.37 -5.40 23.75
CA PHE A 88 14.12 -6.79 24.10
C PHE A 88 13.01 -6.90 25.15
N MET A 89 12.14 -7.89 24.98
CA MET A 89 11.15 -8.27 25.98
C MET A 89 11.76 -9.25 26.99
N PRO A 90 11.20 -9.38 28.21
CA PRO A 90 11.63 -10.40 29.17
C PRO A 90 11.59 -11.84 28.63
N THR A 91 10.84 -12.07 27.55
CA THR A 91 10.76 -13.34 26.83
C THR A 91 11.98 -13.63 25.95
N GLY A 92 12.89 -12.67 25.76
CA GLY A 92 14.07 -12.78 24.90
C GLY A 92 13.87 -12.31 23.45
N TYR A 93 12.62 -12.07 23.03
CA TYR A 93 12.30 -11.61 21.68
C TYR A 93 12.38 -10.09 21.53
N VAL A 94 12.66 -9.63 20.32
CA VAL A 94 12.63 -8.20 19.96
C VAL A 94 11.19 -7.70 19.92
N PHE A 95 10.96 -6.56 20.57
CA PHE A 95 9.65 -5.92 20.60
C PHE A 95 9.28 -5.33 19.24
N ASN A 96 8.11 -5.73 18.75
CA ASN A 96 7.45 -5.13 17.60
C ASN A 96 5.96 -4.99 17.91
N ASN A 97 5.47 -3.75 18.03
CA ASN A 97 4.07 -3.43 18.33
C ASN A 97 3.24 -3.08 17.09
N TRP A 98 3.82 -3.18 15.90
CA TRP A 98 3.12 -2.96 14.65
C TRP A 98 2.39 -4.23 14.22
N GLN A 99 1.50 -4.11 13.24
CA GLN A 99 0.63 -5.22 12.83
C GLN A 99 1.04 -5.78 11.46
N MET A 100 0.83 -7.09 11.28
CA MET A 100 1.27 -7.81 10.09
C MET A 100 0.44 -7.57 8.83
N GLY A 101 -0.74 -6.95 8.90
CA GLY A 101 -1.68 -6.92 7.79
C GLY A 101 -1.15 -6.28 6.51
N GLN A 102 -0.34 -5.23 6.62
CA GLN A 102 0.35 -4.63 5.46
C GLN A 102 1.27 -5.64 4.76
N ALA A 103 2.02 -6.44 5.52
CA ALA A 103 2.99 -7.38 4.98
C ALA A 103 2.32 -8.37 4.00
N LEU A 104 1.11 -8.85 4.31
CA LEU A 104 0.37 -9.75 3.42
C LEU A 104 0.04 -9.10 2.08
N LEU A 105 -0.36 -7.83 2.08
CA LEU A 105 -0.68 -7.09 0.85
C LEU A 105 0.59 -6.76 0.05
N PHE A 106 1.70 -6.49 0.73
CA PHE A 106 2.97 -6.14 0.09
C PHE A 106 3.74 -7.37 -0.43
N LEU A 107 3.48 -8.56 0.10
CA LEU A 107 4.17 -9.80 -0.26
C LEU A 107 4.31 -10.06 -1.76
N PRO A 108 3.26 -9.99 -2.61
CA PRO A 108 3.42 -10.23 -4.05
C PRO A 108 4.39 -9.24 -4.71
N PHE A 109 4.38 -7.97 -4.29
CA PHE A 109 5.32 -6.96 -4.79
C PHE A 109 6.73 -7.23 -4.28
N PHE A 110 6.86 -7.60 -3.00
CA PHE A 110 8.13 -7.97 -2.40
C PHE A 110 8.79 -9.15 -3.11
N ILE A 111 8.03 -10.16 -3.52
CA ILE A 111 8.51 -11.28 -4.34
C ILE A 111 9.06 -10.76 -5.68
N VAL A 112 8.34 -9.84 -6.35
CA VAL A 112 8.86 -9.22 -7.58
C VAL A 112 10.17 -8.46 -7.30
N GLY A 113 10.24 -7.71 -6.20
CA GLY A 113 11.47 -7.04 -5.75
C GLY A 113 12.62 -8.02 -5.49
N HIS A 114 12.34 -9.18 -4.88
CA HIS A 114 13.31 -10.24 -4.64
C HIS A 114 13.86 -10.83 -5.94
N LEU A 115 12.99 -11.16 -6.89
CA LEU A 115 13.37 -11.66 -8.20
C LEU A 115 14.22 -10.65 -8.98
N LEU A 116 13.88 -9.36 -8.89
CA LEU A 116 14.68 -8.28 -9.47
C LEU A 116 16.04 -8.14 -8.79
N ALA A 117 16.11 -8.29 -7.46
CA ALA A 117 17.38 -8.26 -6.73
C ALA A 117 18.32 -9.40 -7.16
N LEU A 118 17.78 -10.62 -7.30
CA LEU A 118 18.51 -11.78 -7.85
C LEU A 118 19.01 -11.48 -9.27
N LEU A 119 18.14 -10.98 -10.14
CA LEU A 119 18.52 -10.63 -11.52
C LEU A 119 19.66 -9.61 -11.57
N TYR A 120 19.57 -8.53 -10.78
CA TYR A 120 20.62 -7.51 -10.77
C TYR A 120 21.95 -8.05 -10.22
N GLN A 121 21.90 -8.92 -9.20
CA GLN A 121 23.08 -9.57 -8.67
C GLN A 121 23.75 -10.48 -9.73
N GLU A 122 22.96 -11.28 -10.46
CA GLU A 122 23.45 -12.12 -11.57
C GLU A 122 24.06 -11.29 -12.71
N LEU A 123 23.54 -10.09 -12.96
CA LEU A 123 24.10 -9.13 -13.92
C LEU A 123 25.37 -8.40 -13.41
N GLY A 124 25.84 -8.71 -12.20
CA GLY A 124 27.05 -8.14 -11.61
C GLY A 124 26.86 -6.78 -10.96
N TYR A 125 25.62 -6.31 -10.77
CA TYR A 125 25.36 -5.09 -10.01
C TYR A 125 25.52 -5.34 -8.50
N PRO A 126 26.01 -4.35 -7.72
CA PRO A 126 26.23 -4.49 -6.27
C PRO A 126 24.91 -4.39 -5.49
N VAL A 127 24.00 -5.34 -5.70
CA VAL A 127 22.69 -5.41 -5.04
C VAL A 127 22.68 -6.50 -3.98
N LEU A 128 22.30 -6.14 -2.75
CA LEU A 128 22.13 -7.11 -1.67
C LEU A 128 20.78 -7.83 -1.79
N VAL A 129 20.79 -9.16 -1.78
CA VAL A 129 19.59 -10.00 -1.80
C VAL A 129 19.21 -10.36 -0.36
N GLY A 130 18.68 -9.38 0.37
CA GLY A 130 18.33 -9.55 1.79
C GLY A 130 17.16 -8.69 2.24
N GLY A 131 16.25 -8.29 1.35
CA GLY A 131 15.10 -7.45 1.70
C GLY A 131 15.42 -5.98 1.98
N TYR A 132 16.68 -5.59 2.18
CA TYR A 132 17.09 -4.21 2.41
C TYR A 132 17.93 -3.66 1.24
N SER A 133 17.32 -3.57 0.07
CA SER A 133 17.95 -2.97 -1.11
C SER A 133 16.92 -2.35 -2.07
N ALA A 134 17.41 -1.55 -3.02
CA ALA A 134 16.58 -0.76 -3.93
C ALA A 134 15.44 -1.53 -4.61
N PRO A 135 15.61 -2.77 -5.11
CA PRO A 135 14.51 -3.52 -5.72
C PRO A 135 13.31 -3.74 -4.79
N TYR A 136 13.55 -4.07 -3.51
CA TYR A 136 12.49 -4.26 -2.52
C TYR A 136 11.82 -2.94 -2.15
N TYR A 137 12.63 -1.89 -2.02
CA TYR A 137 12.17 -0.54 -1.69
C TYR A 137 11.25 0.03 -2.76
N ILE A 138 11.63 -0.11 -4.03
CA ILE A 138 10.82 0.31 -5.19
C ILE A 138 9.57 -0.56 -5.27
N ALA A 139 9.68 -1.88 -5.12
CA ALA A 139 8.53 -2.76 -5.21
C ALA A 139 7.47 -2.47 -4.14
N THR A 140 7.89 -2.22 -2.88
CA THR A 140 6.97 -1.85 -1.80
C THR A 140 6.42 -0.42 -1.93
N ALA A 141 7.17 0.50 -2.53
CA ALA A 141 6.65 1.80 -2.94
C ALA A 141 5.52 1.65 -3.97
N VAL A 142 5.74 0.84 -5.02
CA VAL A 142 4.74 0.51 -6.03
C VAL A 142 3.52 -0.17 -5.41
N ALA A 143 3.71 -1.06 -4.43
CA ALA A 143 2.62 -1.70 -3.70
C ALA A 143 1.72 -0.65 -3.04
N SER A 144 2.31 0.28 -2.29
CA SER A 144 1.61 1.37 -1.59
C SER A 144 0.74 2.20 -2.54
N VAL A 145 1.31 2.64 -3.66
CA VAL A 145 0.59 3.40 -4.69
C VAL A 145 -0.51 2.55 -5.33
N THR A 146 -0.24 1.26 -5.59
CA THR A 146 -1.23 0.36 -6.17
C THR A 146 -2.47 0.23 -5.29
N PHE A 147 -2.27 0.01 -3.98
CA PHE A 147 -3.39 -0.09 -3.03
C PHE A 147 -4.13 1.23 -2.84
N LEU A 148 -3.42 2.37 -2.83
CA LEU A 148 -4.05 3.70 -2.84
C LEU A 148 -5.03 3.82 -4.02
N PHE A 149 -4.56 3.61 -5.25
CA PHE A 149 -5.39 3.79 -6.44
C PHE A 149 -6.51 2.76 -6.54
N ALA A 150 -6.26 1.51 -6.13
CA ALA A 150 -7.29 0.50 -6.03
C ALA A 150 -8.40 0.92 -5.04
N GLY A 151 -8.01 1.52 -3.90
CA GLY A 151 -8.93 2.10 -2.93
C GLY A 151 -9.75 3.24 -3.52
N LEU A 152 -9.11 4.18 -4.23
CA LEU A 152 -9.80 5.30 -4.90
C LEU A 152 -10.81 4.82 -5.94
N ILE A 153 -10.48 3.78 -6.71
CA ILE A 153 -11.41 3.16 -7.66
C ILE A 153 -12.64 2.61 -6.94
N LEU A 154 -12.47 1.96 -5.79
CA LEU A 154 -13.57 1.42 -4.99
C LEU A 154 -14.41 2.53 -4.35
N VAL A 155 -13.78 3.60 -3.86
CA VAL A 155 -14.48 4.79 -3.35
C VAL A 155 -15.34 5.40 -4.46
N PHE A 156 -14.77 5.63 -5.65
CA PHE A 156 -15.51 6.16 -6.79
C PHE A 156 -16.71 5.27 -7.16
N LYS A 157 -16.50 3.94 -7.26
CA LYS A 157 -17.57 2.99 -7.57
C LYS A 157 -18.68 3.01 -6.51
N THR A 158 -18.31 3.09 -5.24
CA THR A 158 -19.25 3.16 -4.12
C THR A 158 -20.04 4.46 -4.17
N LEU A 159 -19.40 5.61 -4.35
CA LEU A 159 -20.09 6.90 -4.43
C LEU A 159 -21.04 6.95 -5.64
N HIS A 160 -20.60 6.41 -6.78
CA HIS A 160 -21.41 6.38 -8.00
C HIS A 160 -22.68 5.52 -7.88
N SER A 161 -22.79 4.63 -6.89
CA SER A 161 -24.06 3.94 -6.64
C SER A 161 -25.12 4.81 -5.95
N PHE A 162 -24.75 6.02 -5.50
CA PHE A 162 -25.64 6.92 -4.78
C PHE A 162 -25.76 8.31 -5.42
N VAL A 163 -24.73 8.79 -6.13
CA VAL A 163 -24.70 10.12 -6.74
C VAL A 163 -24.19 10.08 -8.18
N ASP A 164 -24.43 11.16 -8.93
CA ASP A 164 -23.99 11.25 -10.32
C ASP A 164 -22.47 11.14 -10.47
N LYS A 165 -22.04 10.58 -11.62
CA LYS A 165 -20.64 10.32 -11.97
C LYS A 165 -19.70 11.51 -11.73
N ARG A 166 -20.12 12.73 -12.06
CA ARG A 166 -19.28 13.94 -11.91
C ARG A 166 -19.00 14.25 -10.44
N PHE A 167 -20.02 14.16 -9.59
CA PHE A 167 -19.87 14.39 -8.15
C PHE A 167 -19.08 13.26 -7.49
N ALA A 168 -19.33 11.99 -7.86
CA ALA A 168 -18.55 10.86 -7.37
C ALA A 168 -17.05 11.02 -7.69
N MET A 169 -16.71 11.46 -8.91
CA MET A 169 -15.33 11.73 -9.30
C MET A 169 -14.73 12.88 -8.49
N LEU A 170 -15.44 14.02 -8.40
CA LEU A 170 -14.97 15.19 -7.65
C LEU A 170 -14.69 14.83 -6.19
N VAL A 171 -15.62 14.14 -5.52
CA VAL A 171 -15.47 13.73 -4.11
C VAL A 171 -14.32 12.75 -3.94
N THR A 172 -14.17 11.77 -4.84
CA THR A 172 -13.05 10.82 -4.79
C THR A 172 -11.70 11.54 -4.90
N LEU A 173 -11.59 12.48 -5.85
CA LEU A 173 -10.37 13.29 -6.01
C LEU A 173 -10.14 14.20 -4.79
N SER A 174 -11.19 14.78 -4.22
CA SER A 174 -11.07 15.57 -2.98
C SER A 174 -10.59 14.73 -1.80
N ILE A 175 -11.09 13.50 -1.62
CA ILE A 175 -10.61 12.57 -0.59
C ILE A 175 -9.12 12.29 -0.78
N TRP A 176 -8.66 12.11 -2.02
CA TRP A 176 -7.26 11.87 -2.30
C TRP A 176 -6.39 13.09 -2.01
N LEU A 177 -6.76 14.26 -2.56
CA LEU A 177 -5.93 15.45 -2.56
C LEU A 177 -6.00 16.27 -1.27
N ALA A 178 -7.09 16.15 -0.52
CA ALA A 178 -7.31 16.87 0.74
C ALA A 178 -7.08 15.99 1.99
N SER A 179 -6.36 14.89 1.85
CA SER A 179 -6.03 13.99 2.97
C SER A 179 -4.52 13.68 3.03
N PRO A 180 -4.04 13.05 4.12
CA PRO A 180 -2.66 12.59 4.22
C PRO A 180 -2.28 11.48 3.23
N LEU A 181 -3.19 11.00 2.37
CA LEU A 181 -2.91 9.94 1.41
C LEU A 181 -1.76 10.30 0.46
N ILE A 182 -1.64 11.57 0.06
CA ILE A 182 -0.48 12.05 -0.73
C ILE A 182 0.82 11.81 0.05
N TYR A 183 0.85 12.22 1.32
CA TYR A 183 2.03 12.06 2.18
C TYR A 183 2.45 10.60 2.31
N PHE A 184 1.51 9.70 2.60
CA PHE A 184 1.80 8.27 2.74
C PHE A 184 2.05 7.55 1.41
N SER A 185 1.87 8.21 0.27
CA SER A 185 2.15 7.64 -1.06
C SER A 185 3.47 8.14 -1.66
N PHE A 186 3.99 9.28 -1.19
CA PHE A 186 5.22 9.88 -1.71
C PHE A 186 6.37 9.93 -0.71
N ILE A 187 6.05 10.20 0.55
CA ILE A 187 7.05 10.49 1.58
C ILE A 187 7.25 9.25 2.45
N ARG A 188 6.17 8.70 3.01
CA ARG A 188 6.21 7.55 3.94
C ARG A 188 5.45 6.33 3.40
N GLN A 189 5.99 5.75 2.33
CA GLN A 189 5.32 4.74 1.51
C GLN A 189 5.08 3.40 2.19
N ARG A 190 5.87 3.03 3.20
CA ARG A 190 5.80 1.72 3.87
C ARG A 190 5.04 1.75 5.19
N MET A 191 4.34 2.85 5.43
CA MET A 191 3.32 2.93 6.47
C MET A 191 2.04 2.25 6.02
N ALA A 192 1.31 1.66 6.96
CA ALA A 192 0.09 0.89 6.66
C ALA A 192 -1.12 1.71 6.17
N HIS A 193 -0.99 3.03 6.01
CA HIS A 193 -2.12 3.92 5.72
C HIS A 193 -2.75 3.71 4.33
N THR A 194 -1.95 3.45 3.29
CA THR A 194 -2.49 3.20 1.94
C THR A 194 -3.21 1.84 1.86
N THR A 195 -2.68 0.84 2.56
CA THR A 195 -3.32 -0.48 2.71
C THR A 195 -4.57 -0.44 3.60
N GLU A 196 -4.54 0.32 4.68
CA GLU A 196 -5.70 0.57 5.55
C GLU A 196 -6.83 1.25 4.78
N PHE A 197 -6.51 2.32 4.05
CA PHE A 197 -7.46 3.00 3.17
C PHE A 197 -8.08 2.05 2.14
N PHE A 198 -7.24 1.23 1.48
CA PHE A 198 -7.72 0.23 0.54
C PHE A 198 -8.67 -0.78 1.19
N LEU A 199 -8.30 -1.38 2.32
CA LEU A 199 -9.12 -2.37 3.00
C LEU A 199 -10.43 -1.77 3.54
N ALA A 200 -10.40 -0.54 4.04
CA ALA A 200 -11.60 0.19 4.43
C ALA A 200 -12.53 0.43 3.21
N ALA A 201 -11.97 0.82 2.06
CA ALA A 201 -12.73 0.98 0.83
C ALA A 201 -13.33 -0.35 0.33
N VAL A 202 -12.58 -1.46 0.43
CA VAL A 202 -13.08 -2.81 0.11
C VAL A 202 -14.22 -3.21 1.05
N LEU A 203 -14.06 -3.00 2.35
CA LEU A 203 -15.08 -3.32 3.35
C LEU A 203 -16.37 -2.54 3.11
N ILE A 204 -16.28 -1.23 2.91
CA ILE A 204 -17.44 -0.37 2.61
C ILE A 204 -18.09 -0.79 1.29
N PHE A 205 -17.30 -1.00 0.24
CA PHE A 205 -17.81 -1.45 -1.05
C PHE A 205 -18.56 -2.79 -0.90
N ALA A 206 -17.95 -3.78 -0.25
CA ALA A 206 -18.57 -5.07 0.00
C ALA A 206 -19.85 -4.93 0.83
N TRP A 207 -19.84 -4.13 1.89
CA TRP A 207 -20.99 -3.90 2.75
C TRP A 207 -22.18 -3.32 1.98
N VAL A 208 -21.95 -2.30 1.13
CA VAL A 208 -23.01 -1.70 0.30
C VAL A 208 -23.70 -2.74 -0.58
N HIS A 209 -22.95 -3.71 -1.12
CA HIS A 209 -23.49 -4.75 -2.01
C HIS A 209 -24.08 -5.95 -1.27
N PHE A 210 -23.59 -6.24 -0.06
CA PHE A 210 -23.90 -7.48 0.65
C PHE A 210 -24.88 -7.30 1.82
N ARG A 211 -25.07 -6.08 2.33
CA ARG A 211 -25.89 -5.80 3.53
C ARG A 211 -27.34 -6.29 3.47
N SER A 212 -27.94 -6.39 2.29
CA SER A 212 -29.31 -6.90 2.11
C SER A 212 -29.37 -8.39 1.76
N SER A 213 -28.21 -9.06 1.64
CA SER A 213 -28.13 -10.48 1.34
C SER A 213 -28.59 -11.31 2.54
N ARG A 214 -29.12 -12.51 2.28
CA ARG A 214 -29.36 -13.54 3.31
C ARG A 214 -28.30 -14.64 3.30
N ASP A 215 -27.35 -14.56 2.38
CA ASP A 215 -26.26 -15.52 2.23
C ASP A 215 -25.24 -15.39 3.38
N PRO A 216 -25.04 -16.43 4.21
CA PRO A 216 -24.08 -16.39 5.30
C PRO A 216 -22.64 -16.23 4.83
N VAL A 217 -22.30 -16.69 3.61
CA VAL A 217 -20.94 -16.57 3.06
C VAL A 217 -20.57 -15.10 2.89
N ARG A 218 -21.51 -14.26 2.42
CA ARG A 218 -21.25 -12.81 2.27
C ARG A 218 -21.00 -12.11 3.60
N HIS A 219 -21.68 -12.54 4.66
CA HIS A 219 -21.44 -12.02 6.01
C HIS A 219 -20.09 -12.48 6.56
N ALA A 220 -19.72 -13.75 6.31
CA ALA A 220 -18.40 -14.25 6.65
C ALA A 220 -17.28 -13.48 5.92
N VAL A 221 -17.49 -13.13 4.64
CA VAL A 221 -16.57 -12.26 3.88
C VAL A 221 -16.45 -10.87 4.51
N LEU A 222 -17.56 -10.24 4.92
CA LEU A 222 -17.51 -8.95 5.63
C LEU A 222 -16.72 -9.05 6.95
N GLY A 223 -16.95 -10.11 7.74
CA GLY A 223 -16.20 -10.36 8.97
C GLY A 223 -14.71 -10.59 8.72
N ALA A 224 -14.36 -11.34 7.67
CA ALA A 224 -12.96 -11.58 7.29
C ALA A 224 -12.28 -10.27 6.83
N LEU A 225 -12.97 -9.44 6.05
CA LEU A 225 -12.46 -8.13 5.62
C LEU A 225 -12.24 -7.19 6.81
N LEU A 226 -13.19 -7.13 7.75
CA LEU A 226 -13.05 -6.37 8.98
C LEU A 226 -11.88 -6.88 9.83
N GLY A 227 -11.77 -8.20 10.01
CA GLY A 227 -10.65 -8.82 10.70
C GLY A 227 -9.30 -8.47 10.07
N PHE A 228 -9.23 -8.48 8.73
CA PHE A 228 -8.01 -8.10 8.01
C PHE A 228 -7.68 -6.60 8.14
N LEU A 229 -8.69 -5.73 8.15
CA LEU A 229 -8.52 -4.29 8.40
C LEU A 229 -7.97 -4.04 9.81
N CYS A 230 -8.50 -4.73 10.83
CA CYS A 230 -7.99 -4.67 12.21
C CYS A 230 -6.58 -5.26 12.34
N MET A 231 -6.27 -6.33 11.59
CA MET A 231 -4.93 -6.91 11.50
C MET A 231 -3.95 -6.00 10.74
N THR A 232 -4.42 -5.03 9.96
CA THR A 232 -3.55 -4.04 9.30
C THR A 232 -3.19 -2.93 10.26
N ARG A 233 -4.17 -2.43 11.02
CA ARG A 233 -3.96 -1.47 12.10
C ARG A 233 -5.00 -1.68 13.19
N VAL A 234 -4.53 -1.87 14.43
CA VAL A 234 -5.39 -2.19 15.59
C VAL A 234 -6.41 -1.09 15.90
N VAL A 235 -6.11 0.15 15.55
CA VAL A 235 -6.99 1.31 15.77
C VAL A 235 -8.35 1.14 15.07
N ASN A 236 -8.42 0.35 14.00
CA ASN A 236 -9.66 0.11 13.27
C ASN A 236 -10.71 -0.66 14.09
N ILE A 237 -10.31 -1.34 15.17
CA ILE A 237 -11.26 -1.98 16.10
C ILE A 237 -12.19 -0.94 16.74
N ALA A 238 -11.71 0.29 16.95
CA ALA A 238 -12.49 1.33 17.63
C ALA A 238 -13.44 2.08 16.68
N PHE A 239 -13.24 1.96 15.36
CA PHE A 239 -13.94 2.77 14.36
C PHE A 239 -14.95 2.00 13.50
N PHE A 240 -15.01 0.67 13.62
CA PHE A 240 -15.90 -0.23 12.85
C PHE A 240 -16.63 -1.22 13.76
#